data_AF-A0AAD5KN58-F1
#
_entry.id   AF-A0AAD5KN58-F1
#
_cell.length_a   1.000
_cell.length_b   1.000
_cell.length_c   1.000
_cell.angle_alpha   90.00
_cell.angle_beta   90.00
_cell.angle_gamma   90.00
#
_symmetry.space_group_name_H-M   'P 1'
#
loop_
_entity.id
_entity.type
_entity.pdbx_description
1 polymer ?
#
loop_
_entity_poly.entity_id
_entity_poly.type
_entity_poly.pdbx_seq_one_letter_code
_entity_poly.pdbx_strand_id
1 'polypeptide(L)'
;MSSEKFETLDEDVQTLFEVLQRKCTGRLEQCFGEEKKQIIAEVERGIDEARQAIFEMEAEARAAPGSFRMEMMGRVRKHQDTASKLALLIKSSKQAEMSLASSRGAMFENHSAGYNQNRGIDNALQATVRQGTAILERTSQSLHRTTQVALESEEIGTGVIQELSQQREVLVRTRDRLTDTDAELGRSRRILRSMSRVALTNKLVLIGIILLEICILAGLVYYKFFS
;
A
#
# COMPACT_ATOMS: atom_id res chain seq x y z
N MET A 1 -17.96 12.76 19.23
CA MET A 1 -18.87 12.19 18.22
C MET A 1 -18.20 11.77 16.92
N SER A 2 -17.05 12.35 16.51
CA SER A 2 -16.36 11.95 15.25
C SER A 2 -15.68 10.57 15.31
N SER A 3 -15.18 10.16 16.48
CA SER A 3 -14.47 8.87 16.62
C SER A 3 -15.39 7.65 16.52
N GLU A 4 -16.61 7.69 17.07
CA GLU A 4 -17.52 6.52 17.07
C GLU A 4 -18.03 6.19 15.66
N LYS A 5 -18.38 7.22 14.88
CA LYS A 5 -18.76 7.04 13.47
C LYS A 5 -17.65 6.42 12.64
N PHE A 6 -16.41 6.81 12.89
CA PHE A 6 -15.26 6.24 12.19
C PHE A 6 -15.04 4.77 12.53
N GLU A 7 -15.18 4.38 13.81
CA GLU A 7 -15.03 2.97 14.22
C GLU A 7 -16.14 2.10 13.62
N THR A 8 -17.39 2.58 13.56
CA THR A 8 -18.48 1.85 12.88
C THR A 8 -18.22 1.70 11.37
N LEU A 9 -17.71 2.75 10.71
CA LEU A 9 -17.33 2.70 9.30
C LEU A 9 -16.13 1.76 9.05
N ASP A 10 -15.17 1.70 9.98
CA ASP A 10 -14.03 0.78 9.90
C ASP A 10 -14.49 -0.69 10.02
N GLU A 11 -15.42 -0.97 10.94
CA GLU A 11 -16.06 -2.29 11.06
C GLU A 11 -16.86 -2.66 9.79
N ASP A 12 -17.65 -1.73 9.24
CA ASP A 12 -18.41 -1.94 8.00
C ASP A 12 -17.48 -2.22 6.81
N VAL A 13 -16.39 -1.46 6.67
CA VAL A 13 -15.39 -1.68 5.61
C VAL A 13 -14.69 -3.04 5.77
N GLN A 14 -14.35 -3.43 7.00
CA GLN A 14 -13.72 -4.73 7.27
C GLN A 14 -14.65 -5.89 6.95
N THR A 15 -15.92 -5.83 7.36
CA THR A 15 -16.91 -6.88 7.06
C THR A 15 -17.16 -7.00 5.55
N LEU A 16 -17.24 -5.88 4.83
CA LEU A 16 -17.34 -5.87 3.36
C LEU A 16 -16.12 -6.52 2.72
N PHE A 17 -14.91 -6.20 3.18
CA PHE A 17 -13.69 -6.83 2.66
C PHE A 17 -13.63 -8.33 2.93
N GLU A 18 -14.05 -8.81 4.10
CA GLU A 18 -14.10 -10.24 4.40
C GLU A 18 -15.08 -10.98 3.48
N VAL A 19 -16.26 -10.40 3.24
CA VAL A 19 -17.26 -10.95 2.33
C VAL A 19 -16.72 -10.98 0.90
N LEU A 20 -16.07 -9.90 0.44
CA LEU A 20 -15.46 -9.82 -0.88
C LEU A 20 -14.32 -10.82 -1.05
N GLN A 21 -13.43 -10.94 -0.06
CA GLN A 21 -12.32 -11.87 -0.09
C GLN A 21 -12.79 -13.33 -0.09
N ARG A 22 -13.84 -13.66 0.68
CA ARG A 22 -14.45 -14.99 0.67
C ARG A 22 -15.13 -15.29 -0.67
N LYS A 23 -15.78 -14.31 -1.31
CA LYS A 23 -16.35 -14.45 -2.68
C LYS A 23 -15.26 -14.61 -3.74
N CYS A 24 -14.18 -13.84 -3.68
CA CYS A 24 -13.03 -13.92 -4.60
C CYS A 24 -12.26 -15.25 -4.46
N THR A 25 -11.95 -15.68 -3.25
CA THR A 25 -11.11 -16.87 -3.02
C THR A 25 -11.90 -18.17 -3.16
N GLY A 26 -13.19 -18.18 -2.76
CA GLY A 26 -14.00 -19.40 -2.76
C GLY A 26 -14.76 -19.65 -4.07
N ARG A 27 -15.41 -18.63 -4.64
CA ARG A 27 -16.37 -18.80 -5.74
C ARG A 27 -15.78 -18.49 -7.12
N LEU A 28 -14.78 -17.62 -7.20
CA LEU A 28 -14.19 -17.21 -8.50
C LEU A 28 -13.34 -18.31 -9.15
N GLU A 29 -12.73 -19.19 -8.36
CA GLU A 29 -11.97 -20.34 -8.86
C GLU A 29 -12.86 -21.53 -9.26
N GLN A 30 -14.09 -21.62 -8.74
CA GLN A 30 -15.00 -22.77 -8.93
C GLN A 30 -16.08 -22.55 -10.00
N CYS A 31 -16.38 -21.31 -10.39
CA CYS A 31 -17.43 -21.01 -11.36
C CYS A 31 -16.86 -20.74 -12.77
N PHE A 32 -17.49 -21.29 -13.81
CA PHE A 32 -17.13 -21.10 -15.22
C PHE A 32 -18.28 -20.44 -16.00
N GLY A 33 -17.98 -19.56 -16.96
CA GLY A 33 -18.97 -19.01 -17.89
C GLY A 33 -19.82 -17.85 -17.34
N GLU A 34 -21.15 -17.88 -17.57
CA GLU A 34 -22.06 -16.79 -17.21
C GLU A 34 -22.21 -16.57 -15.69
N GLU A 35 -22.16 -17.64 -14.89
CA GLU A 35 -22.18 -17.52 -13.42
C GLU A 35 -20.96 -16.77 -12.91
N LYS A 36 -19.78 -17.01 -13.50
CA LYS A 36 -18.56 -16.28 -13.18
C LYS A 36 -18.69 -14.80 -13.53
N LYS A 37 -19.30 -14.47 -14.67
CA LYS A 37 -19.55 -13.09 -15.09
C LYS A 37 -20.52 -12.36 -14.16
N GLN A 38 -21.58 -13.02 -13.69
CA GLN A 38 -22.50 -12.45 -12.69
C GLN A 38 -21.82 -12.24 -11.33
N ILE A 39 -21.02 -13.21 -10.87
CA ILE A 39 -20.26 -13.09 -9.62
C ILE A 39 -19.22 -11.97 -9.73
N ILE A 40 -18.54 -11.84 -10.87
CA ILE A 40 -17.60 -10.74 -11.11
C ILE A 40 -18.33 -9.39 -11.00
N ALA A 41 -19.50 -9.24 -11.62
CA ALA A 41 -20.27 -8.00 -11.54
C ALA A 41 -20.77 -7.70 -10.10
N GLU A 42 -21.14 -8.73 -9.35
CA GLU A 42 -21.54 -8.59 -7.93
C GLU A 42 -20.36 -8.18 -7.04
N VAL A 43 -19.17 -8.74 -7.31
CA VAL A 43 -17.94 -8.39 -6.59
C VAL A 43 -17.46 -6.99 -7.00
N GLU A 44 -17.57 -6.59 -8.27
CA GLU A 44 -17.30 -5.21 -8.72
C GLU A 44 -18.20 -4.22 -7.98
N ARG A 45 -19.51 -4.51 -7.89
CA ARG A 45 -20.46 -3.68 -7.14
C ARG A 45 -20.08 -3.57 -5.66
N GLY A 46 -19.69 -4.68 -5.04
CA GLY A 46 -19.24 -4.66 -3.63
C GLY A 46 -17.90 -3.93 -3.43
N ILE A 47 -17.00 -3.93 -4.42
CA ILE A 47 -15.77 -3.11 -4.39
C ILE A 47 -16.11 -1.62 -4.49
N ASP A 48 -17.08 -1.25 -5.32
CA ASP A 48 -17.54 0.14 -5.42
C ASP A 48 -18.24 0.60 -4.13
N GLU A 49 -19.06 -0.25 -3.51
CA GLU A 49 -19.64 -0.02 -2.18
C GLU A 49 -18.54 0.17 -1.12
N ALA A 50 -17.50 -0.68 -1.11
CA ALA A 50 -16.35 -0.54 -0.21
C ALA A 50 -15.57 0.75 -0.45
N ARG A 51 -15.38 1.17 -1.72
CA ARG A 51 -14.73 2.44 -2.08
C ARG A 51 -15.53 3.65 -1.60
N GLN A 52 -16.86 3.57 -1.69
CA GLN A 52 -17.74 4.63 -1.19
C GLN A 52 -17.67 4.74 0.34
N ALA A 53 -17.69 3.61 1.06
CA ALA A 53 -17.51 3.60 2.51
C ALA A 53 -16.12 4.14 2.94
N ILE A 54 -15.06 3.80 2.19
CA ILE A 54 -13.72 4.35 2.41
C ILE A 54 -13.68 5.88 2.19
N PHE A 55 -14.42 6.39 1.21
CA PHE A 55 -14.51 7.83 0.95
C PHE A 55 -15.21 8.58 2.09
N GLU A 56 -16.29 8.02 2.63
CA GLU A 56 -16.99 8.57 3.80
C GLU A 56 -16.08 8.54 5.05
N MET A 57 -15.34 7.45 5.24
CA MET A 57 -14.35 7.30 6.29
C MET A 57 -13.18 8.31 6.15
N GLU A 58 -12.75 8.61 4.92
CA GLU A 58 -11.74 9.64 4.64
C GLU A 58 -12.26 11.04 4.99
N ALA A 59 -13.52 11.34 4.67
CA ALA A 59 -14.16 12.62 4.99
C ALA A 59 -14.26 12.83 6.52
N GLU A 60 -14.65 11.80 7.27
CA GLU A 60 -14.72 11.85 8.73
C GLU A 60 -13.33 11.96 9.37
N ALA A 61 -12.35 11.21 8.87
CA ALA A 61 -10.97 11.29 9.34
C ALA A 61 -10.33 12.65 9.03
N ARG A 62 -10.75 13.35 7.96
CA ARG A 62 -10.29 14.70 7.64
C ARG A 62 -10.94 15.78 8.51
N ALA A 63 -12.14 15.52 9.03
CA ALA A 63 -12.83 16.38 9.99
C ALA A 63 -12.22 16.32 11.41
N ALA A 64 -11.43 15.29 11.72
CA ALA A 64 -10.77 15.12 13.00
C ALA A 64 -9.51 16.01 13.18
N PRO A 65 -9.27 16.65 14.34
CA PRO A 65 -8.09 17.47 14.60
C PRO A 65 -6.86 16.67 15.09
N GLY A 66 -5.66 17.17 14.81
CA GLY A 66 -4.42 16.76 15.48
C GLY A 66 -3.84 15.40 15.03
N SER A 67 -3.38 14.61 16.01
CA SER A 67 -2.70 13.31 15.85
C SER A 67 -3.63 12.19 15.40
N PHE A 68 -4.91 12.23 15.78
CA PHE A 68 -5.92 11.24 15.37
C PHE A 68 -6.11 11.20 13.85
N ARG A 69 -6.05 12.36 13.17
CA ARG A 69 -6.09 12.43 11.71
C ARG A 69 -4.96 11.64 11.04
N MET A 70 -3.74 11.67 11.60
CA MET A 70 -2.61 10.91 11.03
C MET A 70 -2.84 9.40 11.17
N GLU A 71 -3.36 8.96 12.32
CA GLU A 71 -3.66 7.55 12.57
C GLU A 71 -4.81 7.05 11.70
N MET A 72 -5.91 7.82 11.62
CA MET A 72 -7.10 7.50 10.84
C MET A 72 -6.81 7.52 9.33
N MET A 73 -6.03 8.49 8.83
CA MET A 73 -5.55 8.49 7.44
C MET A 73 -4.62 7.30 7.13
N GLY A 74 -3.86 6.82 8.11
CA GLY A 74 -3.05 5.61 7.98
C GLY A 74 -3.92 4.37 7.75
N ARG A 75 -5.02 4.24 8.51
CA ARG A 75 -6.02 3.17 8.32
C ARG A 75 -6.74 3.28 6.97
N VAL A 76 -7.15 4.48 6.57
CA VAL A 76 -7.76 4.74 5.24
C VAL A 76 -6.85 4.28 4.10
N ARG A 77 -5.56 4.62 4.14
CA ARG A 77 -4.61 4.20 3.10
C ARG A 77 -4.46 2.68 3.03
N LYS A 78 -4.47 1.99 4.17
CA LYS A 78 -4.40 0.53 4.22
C LYS A 78 -5.61 -0.11 3.53
N HIS A 79 -6.80 0.41 3.78
CA HIS A 79 -8.04 -0.03 3.13
C HIS A 79 -8.10 0.32 1.64
N GLN A 80 -7.54 1.46 1.23
CA GLN A 80 -7.40 1.82 -0.19
C GLN A 80 -6.46 0.85 -0.95
N ASP A 81 -5.38 0.41 -0.30
CA ASP A 81 -4.44 -0.56 -0.88
C ASP A 81 -5.07 -1.96 -1.01
N THR A 82 -5.84 -2.43 -0.01
CA THR A 82 -6.57 -3.70 -0.11
C THR A 82 -7.65 -3.67 -1.19
N ALA A 83 -8.42 -2.57 -1.31
CA ALA A 83 -9.38 -2.38 -2.39
C ALA A 83 -8.71 -2.41 -3.77
N SER A 84 -7.55 -1.78 -3.91
CA SER A 84 -6.81 -1.72 -5.18
C SER A 84 -6.27 -3.09 -5.58
N LYS A 85 -5.75 -3.86 -4.63
CA LYS A 85 -5.28 -5.24 -4.85
C LYS A 85 -6.42 -6.16 -5.31
N LEU A 86 -7.58 -6.09 -4.63
CA LEU A 86 -8.76 -6.89 -5.02
C LEU A 86 -9.27 -6.52 -6.43
N ALA A 87 -9.31 -5.23 -6.76
CA ALA A 87 -9.71 -4.77 -8.10
C ALA A 87 -8.75 -5.25 -9.20
N LEU A 88 -7.43 -5.29 -8.93
CA LEU A 88 -6.44 -5.80 -9.88
C LEU A 88 -6.58 -7.31 -10.12
N LEU A 89 -6.88 -8.10 -9.08
CA LEU A 89 -7.10 -9.55 -9.20
C LEU A 89 -8.33 -9.88 -10.06
N ILE A 90 -9.39 -9.07 -9.97
CA ILE A 90 -10.58 -9.25 -10.81
C ILE A 90 -10.28 -8.85 -12.26
N LYS A 91 -9.55 -7.74 -12.46
CA LYS A 91 -9.17 -7.27 -13.79
C LYS A 91 -8.28 -8.28 -14.51
N SER A 92 -7.31 -8.89 -13.82
CA SER A 92 -6.44 -9.93 -14.39
C SER A 92 -7.22 -11.23 -14.70
N SER A 93 -8.16 -11.63 -13.82
CA SER A 93 -9.06 -12.77 -14.06
C SER A 93 -9.92 -12.57 -15.33
N LYS A 94 -10.45 -11.36 -15.53
CA LYS A 94 -11.23 -11.00 -16.73
C LYS A 94 -10.40 -10.96 -18.01
N GLN A 95 -9.18 -10.43 -17.96
CA GLN A 95 -8.26 -10.38 -19.10
C GLN A 95 -7.81 -11.79 -19.54
N ALA A 96 -7.62 -12.70 -18.58
CA ALA A 96 -7.35 -14.11 -18.87
C ALA A 96 -8.52 -14.75 -19.65
N GLU A 97 -9.78 -14.45 -19.33
CA GLU A 97 -10.92 -14.97 -20.09
C GLU A 97 -11.07 -14.36 -21.49
N MET A 98 -10.82 -13.05 -21.63
CA MET A 98 -10.95 -12.35 -22.91
C MET A 98 -9.86 -12.75 -23.93
N SER A 99 -8.65 -13.06 -23.43
CA SER A 99 -7.55 -13.59 -24.26
C SER A 99 -7.81 -15.03 -24.72
N LEU A 100 -8.47 -15.85 -23.90
CA LEU A 100 -8.87 -17.22 -24.24
C LEU A 100 -10.01 -17.23 -25.29
N ALA A 101 -10.96 -16.31 -25.19
CA ALA A 101 -12.02 -16.13 -26.18
C ALA A 101 -11.46 -15.65 -27.54
N SER A 102 -10.50 -14.72 -27.52
CA SER A 102 -9.87 -14.20 -28.75
C SER A 102 -8.97 -15.23 -29.45
N SER A 103 -8.31 -16.10 -28.68
CA SER A 103 -7.46 -17.18 -29.23
C SER A 103 -8.26 -18.29 -29.92
N ARG A 104 -9.52 -18.55 -29.49
CA ARG A 104 -10.42 -19.51 -30.17
C ARG A 104 -11.05 -18.94 -31.43
N GLY A 105 -11.24 -17.61 -31.51
CA GLY A 105 -11.72 -16.94 -32.72
C GLY A 105 -10.70 -16.94 -33.86
N ALA A 106 -9.41 -16.81 -33.54
CA ALA A 106 -8.35 -16.75 -34.55
C ALA A 106 -7.97 -18.11 -35.17
N MET A 107 -8.35 -19.25 -34.57
CA MET A 107 -8.01 -20.59 -35.08
C MET A 107 -9.05 -21.18 -36.06
N PHE A 108 -10.21 -20.55 -36.25
CA PHE A 108 -11.27 -21.08 -37.12
C PHE A 108 -11.18 -20.56 -38.58
N GLU A 109 -10.33 -19.58 -38.88
CA GLU A 109 -10.32 -18.86 -40.17
C GLU A 109 -9.15 -19.22 -41.11
N ASN A 110 -8.55 -20.41 -40.97
CA ASN A 110 -7.39 -20.81 -41.79
C ASN A 110 -7.51 -22.18 -42.48
N HIS A 111 -8.72 -22.59 -42.92
CA HIS A 111 -8.93 -23.92 -43.55
C HIS A 111 -9.62 -23.92 -44.93
N SER A 112 -9.51 -22.86 -45.73
CA SER A 112 -10.03 -22.88 -47.10
C SER A 112 -9.14 -22.14 -48.11
N ALA A 113 -8.05 -22.79 -48.54
CA ALA A 113 -7.39 -22.43 -49.79
C ALA A 113 -6.92 -23.70 -50.50
N GLY A 114 -7.76 -24.16 -51.44
CA GLY A 114 -7.53 -25.34 -52.25
C GLY A 114 -6.53 -25.13 -53.38
N TYR A 115 -5.89 -26.25 -53.74
CA TYR A 115 -5.39 -26.65 -55.05
C TYR A 115 -5.54 -25.64 -56.19
N ASN A 116 -4.40 -25.19 -56.74
CA ASN A 116 -4.19 -25.06 -58.18
C ASN A 116 -2.68 -24.94 -58.48
N GLN A 117 -2.07 -26.12 -58.57
CA GLN A 117 -0.74 -26.31 -59.15
C GLN A 117 -0.82 -26.02 -60.66
N ASN A 118 0.21 -25.36 -61.21
CA ASN A 118 0.59 -25.37 -62.64
C ASN A 118 0.58 -24.04 -63.47
N ARG A 119 0.84 -22.87 -62.86
CA ARG A 119 1.28 -21.63 -63.57
C ARG A 119 2.51 -20.94 -62.93
N GLY A 120 3.40 -21.75 -62.34
CA GLY A 120 4.15 -21.40 -61.14
C GLY A 120 5.58 -20.90 -61.25
N ILE A 121 6.07 -20.36 -62.38
CA ILE A 121 7.48 -19.90 -62.45
C ILE A 121 7.59 -18.37 -62.54
N ASP A 122 6.88 -17.71 -63.46
CA ASP A 122 6.91 -16.23 -63.55
C ASP A 122 6.05 -15.54 -62.47
N ASN A 123 4.89 -16.12 -62.13
CA ASN A 123 4.09 -15.66 -61.00
C ASN A 123 4.77 -15.93 -59.66
N ALA A 124 5.63 -16.94 -59.56
CA ALA A 124 6.35 -17.24 -58.34
C ALA A 124 7.40 -16.17 -58.06
N LEU A 125 8.19 -15.74 -59.05
CA LEU A 125 9.15 -14.64 -58.89
C LEU A 125 8.45 -13.32 -58.49
N GLN A 126 7.34 -12.97 -59.15
CA GLN A 126 6.57 -11.77 -58.80
C GLN A 126 5.90 -11.90 -57.43
N ALA A 127 5.42 -13.08 -57.06
CA ALA A 127 4.88 -13.36 -55.74
C ALA A 127 5.96 -13.31 -54.66
N THR A 128 7.17 -13.81 -54.92
CA THR A 128 8.31 -13.76 -53.99
C THR A 128 8.77 -12.32 -53.76
N VAL A 129 8.81 -11.47 -54.81
CA VAL A 129 9.15 -10.05 -54.64
C VAL A 129 8.07 -9.32 -53.84
N ARG A 130 6.78 -9.54 -54.14
CA ARG A 130 5.66 -8.97 -53.37
C ARG A 130 5.62 -9.47 -51.92
N GLN A 131 6.00 -10.72 -51.70
CA GLN A 131 6.12 -11.30 -50.38
C GLN A 131 7.32 -10.71 -49.62
N GLY A 132 8.44 -10.48 -50.31
CA GLY A 132 9.60 -9.77 -49.77
C GLY A 132 9.26 -8.33 -49.36
N THR A 133 8.52 -7.58 -50.19
CA THR A 133 8.06 -6.22 -49.83
C THR A 133 7.06 -6.25 -48.68
N ALA A 134 6.14 -7.22 -48.66
CA ALA A 134 5.19 -7.37 -47.54
C ALA A 134 5.88 -7.76 -46.23
N ILE A 135 6.95 -8.55 -46.28
CA ILE A 135 7.78 -8.86 -45.12
C ILE A 135 8.51 -7.59 -44.67
N LEU A 136 9.13 -6.85 -45.59
CA LEU A 136 9.85 -5.62 -45.27
C LEU A 136 8.94 -4.57 -44.63
N GLU A 137 7.72 -4.41 -45.13
CA GLU A 137 6.73 -3.48 -44.58
C GLU A 137 6.26 -3.93 -43.19
N ARG A 138 6.06 -5.23 -42.97
CA ARG A 138 5.78 -5.78 -41.63
C ARG A 138 6.96 -5.59 -40.67
N THR A 139 8.19 -5.79 -41.13
CA THR A 139 9.40 -5.59 -40.32
C THR A 139 9.58 -4.12 -39.99
N SER A 140 9.32 -3.22 -40.94
CA SER A 140 9.33 -1.76 -40.72
C SER A 140 8.28 -1.34 -39.70
N GLN A 141 7.04 -1.83 -39.83
CA GLN A 141 5.98 -1.56 -38.86
C GLN A 141 6.29 -2.15 -37.49
N SER A 142 6.93 -3.33 -37.44
CA SER A 142 7.38 -3.94 -36.19
C SER A 142 8.50 -3.12 -35.54
N LEU A 143 9.49 -2.66 -36.31
CA LEU A 143 10.56 -1.79 -35.80
C LEU A 143 10.00 -0.48 -35.25
N HIS A 144 9.05 0.15 -35.96
CA HIS A 144 8.41 1.37 -35.47
C HIS A 144 7.67 1.16 -34.15
N ARG A 145 6.99 0.01 -34.00
CA ARG A 145 6.37 -0.37 -32.70
C ARG A 145 7.44 -0.59 -31.63
N THR A 146 8.53 -1.28 -31.94
CA THR A 146 9.62 -1.51 -30.98
C THR A 146 10.28 -0.21 -30.55
N THR A 147 10.52 0.73 -31.46
CA THR A 147 11.08 2.05 -31.12
C THR A 147 10.13 2.86 -30.24
N GLN A 148 8.82 2.79 -30.51
CA GLN A 148 7.82 3.46 -29.67
C GLN A 148 7.79 2.87 -28.25
N VAL A 149 7.80 1.54 -28.12
CA VAL A 149 7.84 0.86 -26.83
C VAL A 149 9.16 1.13 -26.08
N ALA A 150 10.28 1.23 -26.80
CA ALA A 150 11.57 1.57 -26.22
C ALA A 150 11.57 2.99 -25.64
N LEU A 151 11.00 3.96 -26.35
CA LEU A 151 10.85 5.34 -25.87
C LEU A 151 9.91 5.43 -24.65
N GLU A 152 8.79 4.72 -24.67
CA GLU A 152 7.88 4.64 -23.52
C GLU A 152 8.58 4.00 -22.31
N SER A 153 9.39 2.96 -22.55
CA SER A 153 10.19 2.31 -21.50
C SER A 153 11.31 3.23 -20.97
N GLU A 154 11.90 4.07 -21.80
CA GLU A 154 12.86 5.10 -21.39
C GLU A 154 12.19 6.15 -20.51
N GLU A 155 11.01 6.64 -20.90
CA GLU A 155 10.23 7.58 -20.11
C GLU A 155 9.87 7.00 -18.73
N ILE A 156 9.36 5.77 -18.68
CA ILE A 156 9.09 5.07 -17.42
C ILE A 156 10.39 4.90 -16.61
N GLY A 157 11.49 4.51 -17.24
CA GLY A 157 12.79 4.35 -16.60
C GLY A 157 13.30 5.65 -15.96
N THR A 158 13.16 6.78 -16.66
CA THR A 158 13.51 8.10 -16.12
C THR A 158 12.64 8.49 -14.93
N GLY A 159 11.33 8.21 -14.99
CA GLY A 159 10.41 8.42 -13.88
C GLY A 159 10.79 7.60 -12.64
N VAL A 160 11.15 6.32 -12.83
CA VAL A 160 11.62 5.45 -11.73
C VAL A 160 12.90 5.98 -11.10
N ILE A 161 13.87 6.45 -11.90
CA ILE A 161 15.12 7.03 -11.37
C ILE A 161 14.82 8.30 -10.55
N GLN A 162 13.92 9.16 -11.02
CA GLN A 162 13.52 10.37 -10.30
C GLN A 162 12.84 10.02 -8.96
N GLU A 163 11.95 9.03 -8.96
CA GLU A 163 11.28 8.58 -7.74
C GLU A 163 12.28 7.96 -6.75
N LEU A 164 13.20 7.11 -7.20
CA LEU A 164 14.26 6.54 -6.36
C LEU A 164 15.15 7.63 -5.76
N SER A 165 15.46 8.69 -6.51
CA SER A 165 16.20 9.84 -6.00
C SER A 165 15.42 10.56 -4.89
N GLN A 166 14.11 10.77 -5.07
CA GLN A 166 13.24 11.36 -4.05
C GLN A 166 13.15 10.48 -2.80
N GLN A 167 12.97 9.17 -2.97
CA GLN A 167 12.96 8.21 -1.86
C GLN A 167 14.28 8.23 -1.09
N ARG A 168 15.42 8.30 -1.79
CA ARG A 168 16.74 8.46 -1.17
C ARG A 168 16.83 9.73 -0.33
N GLU A 169 16.33 10.86 -0.82
CA GLU A 169 16.30 12.12 -0.05
C GLU A 169 15.45 12.01 1.22
N VAL A 170 14.30 11.34 1.14
CA VAL A 170 13.44 11.07 2.31
C VAL A 170 14.17 10.18 3.33
N LEU A 171 14.87 9.14 2.87
CA LEU A 171 15.64 8.25 3.74
C LEU A 171 16.76 9.01 4.46
N VAL A 172 17.49 9.86 3.74
CA VAL A 172 18.56 10.70 4.32
C VAL A 172 17.98 11.64 5.37
N ARG A 173 16.90 12.37 5.06
CA ARG A 173 16.23 13.25 6.05
C ARG A 173 15.73 12.50 7.28
N THR A 174 15.19 11.30 7.09
CA THR A 174 14.71 10.47 8.20
C THR A 174 15.86 10.00 9.07
N ARG A 175 16.98 9.61 8.45
CA ARG A 175 18.21 9.25 9.16
C ARG A 175 18.76 10.42 9.99
N ASP A 176 18.81 11.61 9.40
CA ASP A 176 19.30 12.80 10.11
C ASP A 176 18.40 13.14 11.30
N ARG A 177 17.06 13.13 11.11
CA ARG A 177 16.10 13.32 12.20
C ARG A 177 16.22 12.26 13.30
N LEU A 178 16.46 11.00 12.95
CA LEU A 178 16.66 9.92 13.92
C LEU A 178 17.92 10.19 14.76
N THR A 179 19.00 10.61 14.10
CA THR A 179 20.27 10.93 14.76
C THR A 179 20.11 12.13 15.70
N ASP A 180 19.38 13.16 15.29
CA ASP A 180 19.03 14.30 16.15
C ASP A 180 18.15 13.88 17.34
N THR A 181 17.18 13.01 17.09
CA THR A 181 16.30 12.47 18.14
C THR A 181 17.09 11.67 19.18
N ASP A 182 18.04 10.85 18.75
CA ASP A 182 18.93 10.12 19.66
C ASP A 182 19.78 11.06 20.51
N ALA A 183 20.25 12.18 19.95
CA ALA A 183 20.96 13.21 20.70
C ALA A 183 20.05 13.88 21.73
N GLU A 184 18.80 14.20 21.38
CA GLU A 184 17.80 14.76 22.31
C GLU A 184 17.39 13.79 23.41
N LEU A 185 17.25 12.50 23.09
CA LEU A 185 17.00 11.44 24.07
C LEU A 185 18.18 11.32 25.05
N GLY A 186 19.42 11.42 24.55
CA GLY A 186 20.61 11.49 25.37
C GLY A 186 20.60 12.68 26.36
N ARG A 187 20.22 13.87 25.88
CA ARG A 187 20.04 15.07 26.73
C ARG A 187 18.94 14.86 27.77
N SER A 188 17.78 14.39 27.34
CA SER A 188 16.63 14.13 28.20
C SER A 188 16.96 13.13 29.31
N ARG A 189 17.69 12.05 29.00
CA ARG A 189 18.15 11.08 29.99
C ARG A 189 19.11 11.68 31.01
N ARG A 190 19.98 12.61 30.59
CA ARG A 190 20.87 13.34 31.50
C ARG A 190 20.08 14.23 32.47
N ILE A 191 19.07 14.94 31.97
CA ILE A 191 18.19 15.81 32.78
C ILE A 191 17.36 14.98 33.76
N LEU A 192 16.76 13.88 33.31
CA LEU A 192 16.02 12.98 34.20
C LEU A 192 16.90 12.42 35.31
N ARG A 193 18.16 12.07 35.01
CA ARG A 193 19.12 11.59 36.00
C ARG A 193 19.52 12.67 37.00
N SER A 194 19.65 13.93 36.58
CA SER A 194 19.89 15.05 37.52
C SER A 194 18.66 15.33 38.39
N MET A 195 17.46 15.35 37.82
CA MET A 195 16.21 15.51 38.57
C MET A 195 16.01 14.39 39.61
N SER A 196 16.29 13.14 39.23
CA SER A 196 16.22 12.00 40.15
C SER A 196 17.18 12.16 41.33
N ARG A 197 18.42 12.60 41.10
CA ARG A 197 19.39 12.86 42.18
C ARG A 197 18.95 13.99 43.10
N VAL A 198 18.44 15.09 42.55
CA VAL A 198 17.92 16.21 43.35
C VAL A 198 16.74 15.76 44.21
N ALA A 199 15.80 14.99 43.63
CA ALA A 199 14.66 14.45 44.38
C ALA A 199 15.10 13.50 45.51
N LEU A 200 16.09 12.62 45.26
CA LEU A 200 16.64 11.74 46.30
C LEU A 200 17.34 12.54 47.41
N THR A 201 18.16 13.54 47.06
CA THR A 201 18.86 14.38 48.03
C THR A 201 17.88 15.15 48.91
N ASN A 202 16.85 15.75 48.31
CA ASN A 202 15.80 16.44 49.05
C ASN A 202 15.05 15.51 50.01
N LYS A 203 14.74 14.27 49.58
CA LYS A 203 14.12 13.26 50.45
C LYS A 203 15.03 12.87 51.63
N LEU A 204 16.32 12.68 51.40
CA LEU A 204 17.28 12.35 52.47
C LEU A 204 17.44 13.49 53.48
N VAL A 205 17.53 14.73 53.01
CA VAL A 205 17.60 15.92 53.88
C VAL A 205 16.33 16.02 54.75
N LEU A 206 15.15 15.80 54.17
CA LEU A 206 13.89 15.80 54.92
C LEU A 206 13.87 14.75 56.03
N ILE A 207 14.29 13.52 55.74
CA ILE A 207 14.36 12.43 56.73
C ILE A 207 15.35 12.79 57.86
N GLY A 208 16.49 13.42 57.52
CA GLY A 208 17.47 13.87 58.51
C GLY A 208 16.92 14.91 59.48
N ILE A 209 16.15 15.89 59.00
CA ILE A 209 15.52 16.91 59.84
C ILE A 209 14.51 16.27 60.81
N ILE A 210 13.66 15.36 60.33
CA ILE A 210 12.66 14.66 61.16
C ILE A 210 13.35 13.86 62.27
N LEU A 211 14.43 13.13 61.97
CA LEU A 211 15.19 12.38 62.98
C LEU A 211 15.83 13.31 64.02
N LEU A 212 16.37 14.44 63.58
CA LEU A 212 16.96 15.43 64.47
C LEU A 212 15.94 16.03 65.45
N GLU A 213 14.73 16.35 64.97
CA GLU A 213 13.62 16.81 65.83
C GLU A 213 13.24 15.77 66.88
N ILE A 214 13.11 14.49 66.49
CA ILE A 214 12.81 13.40 67.41
C ILE A 214 13.91 13.23 68.47
N CYS A 215 15.18 13.31 68.08
CA CYS A 215 16.32 13.22 69.01
C CYS A 215 16.30 14.35 70.05
N ILE A 216 16.01 15.59 69.62
CA ILE A 216 15.91 16.74 70.54
C ILE A 216 14.76 16.55 71.51
N LEU A 217 13.58 16.17 71.03
CA LEU A 217 12.41 15.91 71.88
C LEU A 217 12.68 14.78 72.89
N ALA A 218 13.27 13.67 72.44
CA ALA A 218 13.64 12.56 73.31
C ALA A 218 14.66 12.98 74.39
N GLY A 219 15.67 13.78 74.01
CA GLY A 219 16.64 14.32 74.94
C GLY A 219 16.02 15.23 76.00
N LEU A 220 15.07 16.09 75.61
CA LEU A 220 14.32 16.96 76.52
C LEU A 220 13.47 16.17 77.52
N VAL A 221 12.77 15.13 77.04
CA VAL A 221 11.97 14.25 77.90
C VAL A 221 12.87 13.50 78.89
N TYR A 222 14.00 12.96 78.43
CA TYR A 222 14.95 12.27 79.29
C TYR A 222 15.51 13.20 80.38
N TYR A 223 15.91 14.42 80.00
CA TYR A 223 16.40 15.41 80.96
C TYR A 223 15.33 15.79 81.99
N LYS A 224 14.08 16.03 81.56
CA LYS A 224 12.97 16.40 82.46
C LYS A 224 12.51 15.25 83.37
N PHE A 225 12.69 14.00 82.95
CA PHE A 225 12.29 12.85 83.76
C PHE A 225 13.37 12.41 84.75
N PHE A 226 14.64 12.68 84.44
CA PHE A 226 15.78 12.27 85.26
C PHE A 226 16.37 13.41 86.11
N SER A 227 16.03 14.68 85.82
CA SER A 227 16.32 15.87 86.64
C SER A 227 15.05 16.43 87.25
#